data_AF-A0A6G6CHZ2-F1
#
_entry.id   AF-A0A6G6CHZ2-F1
#
_cell.length_a   1.000
_cell.length_b   1.000
_cell.length_c   1.000
_cell.angle_alpha   90.00
_cell.angle_beta   90.00
_cell.angle_gamma   90.00
#
_symmetry.space_group_name_H-M   'P 1'
#
loop_
_entity.id
_entity.type
_entity.pdbx_description
1 polymer ?
#
loop_
_entity_poly.entity_id
_entity_poly.type
_entity_poly.pdbx_seq_one_letter_code
_entity_poly.pdbx_strand_id
1 'polypeptide(L)'
;FGHHAVSLLDGGLKNWQREGYPLSSGKNRAVPVEFHASLDKSLVKTHEDIEENIESRRFQLVDARPAGRFRGTEAEPREGIEPGHIPGSVNIPFLDFLTEAGFEKTPEAIRSLFQEKKVDLSKPVVATCGSGVTACHVTLGAYLCGKPDVAV
;
A
#
# COMPACT_ATOMS: atom_id res chain seq x y z
N PHE A 1 -3.57 -5.53 13.66
CA PHE A 1 -3.45 -6.32 14.91
C PHE A 1 -3.56 -5.50 16.19
N GLY A 2 -4.15 -4.28 16.16
CA GLY A 2 -4.44 -3.51 17.38
C GLY A 2 -3.28 -2.73 17.99
N HIS A 3 -2.14 -2.60 17.29
CA HIS A 3 -1.01 -1.81 17.74
C HIS A 3 -0.86 -0.54 16.88
N HIS A 4 -1.35 0.60 17.40
CA HIS A 4 -1.42 1.86 16.65
C HIS A 4 -0.15 2.72 16.77
N ALA A 5 0.68 2.49 17.79
CA ALA A 5 1.93 3.23 17.99
C ALA A 5 3.06 2.69 17.10
N VAL A 6 2.88 2.82 15.79
CA VAL A 6 3.80 2.34 14.76
C VAL A 6 4.05 3.42 13.72
N SER A 7 5.27 3.47 13.18
CA SER A 7 5.67 4.45 12.18
C SER A 7 6.68 3.83 11.21
N LEU A 8 6.80 4.44 10.02
CA LEU A 8 7.80 4.07 9.02
C LEU A 8 8.91 5.13 8.99
N LEU A 9 10.14 4.67 8.75
CA LEU A 9 11.28 5.56 8.54
C LEU A 9 11.23 6.10 7.11
N ASP A 10 10.89 7.37 6.95
CA ASP A 10 10.89 8.01 5.63
C ASP A 10 12.31 8.03 5.02
N GLY A 11 12.43 7.67 3.75
CA GLY A 11 13.70 7.44 3.06
C GLY A 11 14.39 6.11 3.36
N GLY A 12 13.95 5.38 4.39
CA GLY A 12 14.42 4.05 4.76
C GLY A 12 15.92 3.96 5.02
N LEU A 13 16.43 2.72 5.01
CA LEU A 13 17.85 2.44 5.24
C LEU A 13 18.75 3.10 4.19
N LYS A 14 18.28 3.22 2.94
CA LYS A 14 19.01 3.86 1.85
C LYS A 14 19.43 5.29 2.21
N ASN A 15 18.48 6.10 2.68
CA ASN A 15 18.75 7.49 3.02
C ASN A 15 19.44 7.62 4.39
N TRP A 16 19.14 6.72 5.33
CA TRP A 16 19.88 6.62 6.59
C TRP A 16 21.40 6.48 6.38
N GLN A 17 21.79 5.57 5.47
CA GLN A 17 23.19 5.37 5.09
C GLN A 17 23.78 6.57 4.36
N ARG A 18 23.02 7.16 3.43
CA ARG A 18 23.45 8.33 2.66
C ARG A 18 23.73 9.55 3.54
N GLU A 19 22.97 9.71 4.62
CA GLU A 19 23.14 10.79 5.59
C GLU A 19 24.22 10.52 6.64
N GLY A 20 24.86 9.34 6.60
CA GLY A 20 25.99 9.02 7.47
C GLY A 20 25.60 8.64 8.90
N TYR A 21 24.34 8.27 9.13
CA TYR A 21 23.92 7.80 10.46
C TYR A 21 24.52 6.44 10.79
N PRO A 22 24.73 6.15 12.09
CA PRO A 22 25.39 4.92 12.53
C PRO A 22 24.61 3.67 12.14
N LEU A 23 25.36 2.59 11.86
CA LEU A 23 24.84 1.24 11.67
C LEU A 23 25.44 0.31 12.72
N SER A 24 24.75 -0.80 12.98
CA SER A 24 25.23 -1.90 13.81
C SER A 24 25.14 -3.21 13.04
N SER A 25 26.02 -4.16 13.36
CA SER A 25 26.08 -5.48 12.73
C SER A 25 26.07 -6.58 13.79
N GLY A 26 25.64 -7.79 13.40
CA GLY A 26 25.59 -8.95 14.28
C GLY A 26 24.15 -9.35 14.63
N LYS A 27 24.01 -10.44 15.38
CA LYS A 27 22.69 -10.94 15.79
C LYS A 27 22.10 -10.02 16.85
N ASN A 28 20.89 -9.51 16.61
CA ASN A 28 20.13 -8.81 17.64
C ASN A 28 19.59 -9.80 18.68
N ARG A 29 19.63 -9.43 19.96
CA ARG A 29 19.00 -10.17 21.07
C ARG A 29 17.98 -9.25 21.72
N ALA A 30 16.72 -9.38 21.31
CA ALA A 30 15.62 -8.70 21.98
C ALA A 30 15.23 -9.46 23.25
N VAL A 31 14.89 -8.74 24.32
CA VAL A 31 14.25 -9.32 25.50
C VAL A 31 12.78 -9.56 25.16
N PRO A 32 12.23 -10.78 25.35
CA PRO A 32 10.82 -11.05 25.11
C PRO A 32 9.92 -10.15 25.97
N VAL A 33 8.84 -9.68 25.38
CA VAL A 33 7.78 -8.92 26.05
C VAL A 33 6.42 -9.48 25.66
N GLU A 34 5.40 -9.25 26.49
CA GLU A 34 4.04 -9.65 26.16
C GLU A 34 3.46 -8.75 25.06
N PHE A 35 2.84 -9.37 24.06
CA PHE A 35 2.14 -8.67 22.98
C PHE A 35 0.75 -9.26 22.81
N HIS A 36 -0.27 -8.41 22.91
CA HIS A 36 -1.67 -8.79 22.72
C HIS A 36 -2.12 -8.38 21.32
N ALA A 37 -2.44 -9.35 20.48
CA ALA A 37 -2.88 -9.12 19.11
C ALA A 37 -4.40 -9.23 19.00
N SER A 38 -5.03 -8.27 18.32
CA SER A 38 -6.42 -8.35 17.90
C SER A 38 -6.54 -8.01 16.42
N LEU A 39 -7.10 -8.92 15.62
CA LEU A 39 -7.32 -8.68 14.19
C LEU A 39 -8.54 -7.79 14.00
N ASP A 40 -8.31 -6.59 13.46
CA ASP A 40 -9.37 -5.75 12.94
C ASP A 40 -9.71 -6.19 11.52
N LYS A 41 -10.86 -6.84 11.35
CA LYS A 41 -11.34 -7.34 10.06
C LYS A 41 -11.76 -6.22 9.11
N SER A 42 -11.99 -5.00 9.60
CA SER A 42 -12.36 -3.87 8.73
C SER A 42 -11.22 -3.43 7.81
N LEU A 43 -9.97 -3.74 8.18
CA LEU A 43 -8.76 -3.41 7.42
C LEU A 43 -8.35 -4.49 6.41
N VAL A 44 -9.16 -5.55 6.24
CA VAL A 44 -8.89 -6.65 5.30
C VAL A 44 -10.13 -6.91 4.46
N LYS A 45 -9.97 -7.04 3.15
CA LYS A 45 -11.01 -7.53 2.24
C LYS A 45 -10.71 -8.92 1.74
N THR A 46 -11.73 -9.77 1.71
CA THR A 46 -11.61 -11.14 1.20
C THR A 46 -11.85 -11.17 -0.30
N HIS A 47 -11.56 -12.31 -0.93
CA HIS A 47 -11.91 -12.54 -2.34
C HIS A 47 -13.41 -12.28 -2.60
N GLU A 48 -14.27 -12.78 -1.71
CA GLU A 48 -15.72 -12.64 -1.82
C GLU A 48 -16.16 -11.17 -1.75
N ASP A 49 -15.52 -10.36 -0.89
CA ASP A 49 -15.78 -8.92 -0.83
C ASP A 49 -15.45 -8.22 -2.16
N ILE A 50 -14.34 -8.61 -2.80
CA ILE A 50 -13.91 -8.05 -4.08
C ILE A 50 -14.85 -8.48 -5.21
N GLU A 51 -15.19 -9.76 -5.27
CA GLU A 51 -16.09 -10.33 -6.28
C GLU A 51 -17.46 -9.64 -6.23
N GLU A 52 -18.04 -9.47 -5.03
CA GLU A 52 -19.30 -8.75 -4.86
C GLU A 52 -19.19 -7.26 -5.24
N ASN A 53 -18.02 -6.65 -5.04
CA ASN A 53 -17.80 -5.24 -5.38
C ASN A 53 -17.71 -4.96 -6.88
N ILE A 54 -17.41 -5.96 -7.71
CA ILE A 54 -17.41 -5.81 -9.18
C ILE A 54 -18.81 -5.34 -9.65
N GLU A 55 -19.86 -5.91 -9.08
CA GLU A 55 -21.25 -5.55 -9.38
C GLU A 55 -21.74 -4.37 -8.51
N SER A 56 -21.51 -4.45 -7.19
CA SER A 56 -22.12 -3.51 -6.24
C SER A 56 -21.45 -2.13 -6.19
N ARG A 57 -20.18 -2.03 -6.60
CA ARG A 57 -19.38 -0.79 -6.66
C ARG A 57 -19.43 0.04 -5.36
N ARG A 58 -19.45 -0.63 -4.20
CA ARG A 58 -19.52 -0.01 -2.88
C ARG A 58 -18.22 0.65 -2.44
N PHE A 59 -17.09 0.20 -2.98
CA PHE A 59 -15.77 0.80 -2.76
C PHE A 59 -14.97 0.92 -4.05
N GLN A 60 -14.00 1.84 -4.02
CA GLN A 60 -13.01 2.01 -5.08
C GLN A 60 -11.85 1.05 -4.82
N LEU A 61 -11.46 0.27 -5.83
CA LEU A 61 -10.35 -0.67 -5.74
C LEU A 61 -9.11 -0.07 -6.42
N VAL A 62 -8.02 0.09 -5.66
CA VAL A 62 -6.77 0.69 -6.15
C VAL A 62 -5.66 -0.37 -6.18
N ASP A 63 -5.13 -0.65 -7.37
CA ASP A 63 -4.05 -1.61 -7.57
C ASP A 63 -2.68 -0.90 -7.61
N ALA A 64 -1.79 -1.29 -6.71
CA ALA A 64 -0.46 -0.72 -6.52
C ALA A 64 0.64 -1.34 -7.39
N ARG A 65 0.32 -2.31 -8.27
CA ARG A 65 1.30 -2.92 -9.17
C ARG A 65 1.82 -1.93 -10.22
N PRO A 66 3.02 -2.17 -10.79
CA PRO A 66 3.49 -1.45 -11.97
C PRO A 66 2.45 -1.47 -13.11
N ALA A 67 2.41 -0.38 -13.87
CA ALA A 67 1.40 -0.18 -14.90
C ALA A 67 1.41 -1.26 -15.99
N GLY A 68 2.57 -1.80 -16.35
CA GLY A 68 2.66 -2.88 -17.35
C GLY A 68 2.00 -4.17 -16.88
N ARG A 69 2.23 -4.57 -15.62
CA ARG A 69 1.57 -5.73 -14.99
C ARG A 69 0.06 -5.55 -14.89
N PHE A 70 -0.39 -4.35 -14.49
CA PHE A 70 -1.82 -4.03 -14.44
C PHE A 70 -2.48 -4.08 -15.83
N ARG A 71 -1.81 -3.57 -16.86
CA ARG A 71 -2.31 -3.52 -18.24
C ARG A 71 -2.22 -4.85 -18.99
N GLY A 72 -1.54 -5.85 -18.43
CA GLY A 72 -1.33 -7.13 -19.11
C GLY A 72 -0.16 -7.14 -20.10
N THR A 73 0.71 -6.13 -20.09
CA THR A 73 1.82 -6.00 -21.07
C THR A 73 3.17 -6.47 -20.52
N GLU A 74 3.29 -6.67 -19.21
CA GLU A 74 4.49 -7.19 -18.54
C GLU A 74 4.13 -8.42 -17.72
N ALA A 75 4.99 -9.43 -17.73
CA ALA A 75 4.75 -10.69 -17.02
C ALA A 75 4.69 -10.50 -15.50
N GLU A 76 3.95 -11.37 -14.83
CA GLU A 76 3.97 -11.49 -13.38
C GLU A 76 5.25 -12.23 -12.93
N PRO A 77 5.86 -11.85 -11.79
CA PRO A 77 7.06 -12.52 -11.30
C PRO A 77 6.83 -13.98 -10.87
N ARG A 78 5.57 -14.33 -10.56
CA ARG A 78 5.19 -15.67 -10.12
C ARG A 78 4.85 -16.50 -11.35
N GLU A 79 5.56 -17.61 -11.52
CA GLU A 79 5.30 -18.57 -12.59
C GLU A 79 3.84 -19.07 -12.56
N GLY A 80 3.25 -19.20 -13.75
CA GLY A 80 1.87 -19.67 -13.93
C GLY A 80 0.79 -18.63 -13.65
N ILE A 81 1.15 -17.38 -13.36
CA ILE A 81 0.21 -16.27 -13.22
C ILE A 81 0.35 -15.33 -14.41
N GLU A 82 -0.77 -15.07 -15.09
CA GLU A 82 -0.83 -14.11 -16.19
C GLU A 82 -1.06 -12.69 -15.67
N PRO A 83 -0.55 -11.66 -16.37
CA PRO A 83 -0.79 -10.27 -15.99
C PRO A 83 -2.21 -9.81 -16.37
N GLY A 84 -2.59 -8.61 -15.90
CA GLY A 84 -3.96 -8.08 -16.02
C GLY A 84 -4.45 -7.50 -14.71
N HIS A 85 -5.74 -7.15 -14.61
CA HIS A 85 -6.30 -6.49 -13.44
C HIS A 85 -7.76 -6.85 -13.19
N ILE A 86 -8.21 -6.55 -11.96
CA ILE A 86 -9.60 -6.76 -11.52
C ILE A 86 -10.50 -5.71 -12.20
N PRO A 87 -11.64 -6.09 -12.80
CA PRO A 87 -12.54 -5.15 -13.44
C PRO A 87 -12.93 -3.97 -12.54
N GLY A 88 -12.87 -2.75 -13.09
CA GLY A 88 -13.21 -1.53 -12.36
C GLY A 88 -12.15 -1.01 -11.39
N SER A 89 -11.03 -1.72 -11.21
CA SER A 89 -9.91 -1.20 -10.42
C SER A 89 -9.15 -0.07 -11.12
N VAL A 90 -8.53 0.80 -10.33
CA VAL A 90 -7.70 1.92 -10.77
C VAL A 90 -6.24 1.62 -10.43
N ASN A 91 -5.33 1.90 -11.37
CA ASN A 91 -3.90 1.68 -11.13
C ASN A 91 -3.19 2.93 -10.60
N ILE A 92 -2.60 2.81 -9.41
CA ILE A 92 -1.67 3.78 -8.84
C ILE A 92 -0.42 3.02 -8.40
N PRO A 93 0.59 2.85 -9.27
CA PRO A 93 1.83 2.16 -8.93
C PRO A 93 2.43 2.68 -7.63
N PHE A 94 2.89 1.79 -6.75
CA PHE A 94 3.39 2.19 -5.42
C PHE A 94 4.55 3.20 -5.48
N LEU A 95 5.36 3.14 -6.55
CA LEU A 95 6.46 4.09 -6.78
C LEU A 95 5.96 5.52 -7.00
N ASP A 96 4.71 5.70 -7.46
CA ASP A 96 4.13 7.03 -7.67
C ASP A 96 3.86 7.75 -6.34
N PHE A 97 3.89 7.06 -5.19
CA PHE A 97 3.82 7.69 -3.85
C PHE A 97 5.17 8.20 -3.36
N LEU A 98 6.26 7.81 -4.02
CA LEU A 98 7.62 8.15 -3.63
C LEU A 98 8.21 9.22 -4.56
N THR A 99 9.11 10.02 -4.02
CA THR A 99 10.03 10.87 -4.78
C THR A 99 11.13 10.01 -5.40
N GLU A 100 11.83 10.53 -6.42
CA GLU A 100 12.99 9.85 -7.02
C GLU A 100 14.11 9.58 -5.99
N ALA A 101 14.21 10.43 -4.97
CA ALA A 101 15.15 10.29 -3.86
C ALA A 101 14.77 9.16 -2.87
N GLY A 102 13.56 8.58 -3.01
CA GLY A 102 13.05 7.51 -2.17
C GLY A 102 12.37 7.95 -0.87
N PHE A 103 12.05 9.24 -0.75
CA PHE A 103 11.19 9.77 0.33
C PHE A 103 9.72 9.74 -0.09
N GLU A 104 8.82 9.63 0.88
CA GLU A 104 7.38 9.76 0.66
C GLU A 104 7.03 11.15 0.11
N LYS A 105 6.07 11.22 -0.81
CA LYS A 105 5.56 12.50 -1.29
C LYS A 105 4.79 13.23 -0.18
N THR A 106 4.64 14.55 -0.33
CA THR A 106 3.85 15.34 0.64
C THR A 106 2.37 14.96 0.57
N PRO A 107 1.59 15.16 1.65
CA PRO A 107 0.14 14.93 1.62
C PRO A 107 -0.59 15.66 0.50
N GLU A 108 -0.14 16.86 0.11
CA GLU A 108 -0.69 17.63 -1.01
C GLU A 108 -0.48 16.90 -2.34
N ALA A 109 0.74 16.44 -2.61
CA ALA A 109 1.07 15.72 -3.83
C ALA A 109 0.36 14.35 -3.89
N ILE A 110 0.20 13.67 -2.75
CA ILE A 110 -0.54 12.40 -2.68
C ILE A 110 -2.04 12.64 -2.92
N ARG A 111 -2.63 13.70 -2.35
CA ARG A 111 -4.03 14.08 -2.65
C ARG A 111 -4.22 14.35 -4.13
N SER A 112 -3.31 15.08 -4.78
CA SER A 112 -3.35 15.32 -6.22
C SER A 112 -3.25 14.01 -7.01
N LEU A 113 -2.35 13.09 -6.61
CA LEU A 113 -2.22 11.77 -7.25
C LEU A 113 -3.54 10.98 -7.24
N PHE A 114 -4.23 10.92 -6.09
CA PHE A 114 -5.54 10.27 -6.01
C PHE A 114 -6.58 10.96 -6.91
N GLN A 115 -6.63 12.29 -6.90
CA GLN A 115 -7.56 13.07 -7.73
C GLN A 115 -7.34 12.88 -9.24
N GLU A 116 -6.07 12.92 -9.69
CA GLU A 116 -5.69 12.67 -11.10
C GLU A 116 -6.14 11.29 -11.56
N LYS A 117 -6.08 10.31 -10.66
CA LYS A 117 -6.49 8.91 -10.90
C LYS A 117 -7.99 8.70 -10.66
N LYS A 118 -8.73 9.77 -10.35
CA LYS A 118 -10.18 9.77 -10.08
C LYS A 118 -10.58 8.89 -8.89
N VAL A 119 -9.71 8.79 -7.90
CA VAL A 119 -9.98 8.13 -6.61
C VAL A 119 -10.38 9.19 -5.60
N ASP A 120 -11.60 9.06 -5.08
CA ASP A 120 -12.21 9.95 -4.12
C ASP A 120 -11.98 9.44 -2.69
N LEU A 121 -11.05 10.07 -1.96
CA LEU A 121 -10.73 9.70 -0.57
C LEU A 121 -11.89 9.96 0.42
N SER A 122 -12.94 10.68 0.03
CA SER A 122 -14.14 10.82 0.87
C SER A 122 -15.04 9.58 0.85
N LYS A 123 -14.80 8.66 -0.10
CA LYS A 123 -15.55 7.41 -0.26
C LYS A 123 -14.74 6.20 0.22
N PRO A 124 -15.37 5.02 0.38
CA PRO A 124 -14.64 3.80 0.67
C PRO A 124 -13.58 3.49 -0.40
N VAL A 125 -12.38 3.12 0.05
CA VAL A 125 -11.23 2.74 -0.78
C VAL A 125 -10.65 1.46 -0.23
N VAL A 126 -10.28 0.55 -1.13
CA VAL A 126 -9.57 -0.70 -0.85
C VAL A 126 -8.32 -0.73 -1.72
N ALA A 127 -7.19 -1.10 -1.14
CA ALA A 127 -5.93 -1.25 -1.85
C ALA A 127 -5.67 -2.72 -2.19
N THR A 128 -5.07 -2.98 -3.34
CA THR A 128 -4.63 -4.32 -3.72
C THR A 128 -3.30 -4.26 -4.47
N CYS A 129 -2.64 -5.39 -4.65
CA CYS A 129 -1.49 -5.54 -5.52
C CYS A 129 -1.32 -7.02 -5.90
N GLY A 130 -0.10 -7.48 -6.19
CA GLY A 130 0.13 -8.91 -6.49
C GLY A 130 -0.04 -9.85 -5.29
N SER A 131 0.23 -9.39 -4.06
CA SER A 131 0.23 -10.24 -2.85
C SER A 131 -0.08 -9.49 -1.55
N GLY A 132 -0.66 -8.30 -1.62
CA GLY A 132 -1.01 -7.47 -0.45
C GLY A 132 0.15 -6.71 0.20
N VAL A 133 1.38 -6.80 -0.33
CA VAL A 133 2.56 -6.10 0.25
C VAL A 133 2.61 -4.64 -0.15
N THR A 134 2.79 -4.34 -1.45
CA THR A 134 2.90 -2.96 -1.94
C THR A 134 1.58 -2.19 -1.88
N ALA A 135 0.45 -2.89 -1.70
CA ALA A 135 -0.85 -2.27 -1.44
C ALA A 135 -0.81 -1.34 -0.21
N CYS A 136 0.04 -1.67 0.77
CA CYS A 136 0.24 -0.84 1.97
C CYS A 136 0.81 0.56 1.69
N HIS A 137 1.42 0.81 0.51
CA HIS A 137 1.79 2.19 0.13
C HIS A 137 0.56 3.03 -0.19
N VAL A 138 -0.47 2.44 -0.81
CA VAL A 138 -1.74 3.15 -1.04
C VAL A 138 -2.41 3.47 0.29
N THR A 139 -2.41 2.52 1.23
CA THR A 139 -2.98 2.74 2.57
C THR A 139 -2.19 3.79 3.36
N LEU A 140 -0.85 3.78 3.29
CA LEU A 140 0.00 4.82 3.89
C LEU A 140 -0.28 6.19 3.27
N GLY A 141 -0.31 6.29 1.94
CA GLY A 141 -0.58 7.55 1.26
C GLY A 141 -1.95 8.11 1.64
N ALA A 142 -2.98 7.25 1.69
CA ALA A 142 -4.31 7.64 2.15
C ALA A 142 -4.33 8.05 3.63
N TYR A 143 -3.61 7.33 4.49
CA TYR A 143 -3.45 7.65 5.92
C TYR A 143 -2.87 9.04 6.13
N LEU A 144 -1.78 9.37 5.42
CA LEU A 144 -1.16 10.71 5.44
C LEU A 144 -2.10 11.80 4.92
N CYS A 145 -3.05 11.45 4.05
CA CYS A 145 -4.10 12.35 3.58
C CYS A 145 -5.29 12.48 4.54
N GLY A 146 -5.27 11.80 5.70
CA GLY A 146 -6.34 11.83 6.69
C GLY A 146 -7.39 10.71 6.54
N LYS A 147 -7.12 9.67 5.74
CA LYS A 147 -8.00 8.51 5.54
C LYS A 147 -7.39 7.24 6.15
N PRO A 148 -7.67 6.93 7.43
CA PRO A 148 -7.03 5.81 8.14
C PRO A 148 -7.69 4.45 7.91
N ASP A 149 -8.82 4.40 7.19
CA ASP A 149 -9.72 3.26 7.06
C ASP A 149 -9.59 2.51 5.72
N VAL A 150 -8.47 2.69 5.00
CA VAL A 150 -8.22 1.95 3.76
C VAL A 150 -7.82 0.51 4.06
N ALA A 151 -8.68 -0.43 3.67
CA ALA A 151 -8.43 -1.87 3.79
C ALA A 151 -7.52 -2.38 2.66
N VAL A 152 -6.92 -3.56 2.88
CA VAL A 152 -6.14 -4.32 1.89
C VAL A 152 -6.84 -5.61 1.52
#